data_AF-A0A3D4UQM5-F1
#
_entry.id   AF-A0A3D4UQM5-F1
#
_cell.length_a   1.000
_cell.length_b   1.000
_cell.length_c   1.000
_cell.angle_alpha   90.00
_cell.angle_beta   90.00
_cell.angle_gamma   90.00
#
_symmetry.space_group_name_H-M   'P 1'
#
loop_
_entity.id
_entity.type
_entity.pdbx_description
1 polymer ?
#
loop_
_entity_poly.entity_id
_entity_poly.type
_entity_poly.pdbx_seq_one_letter_code
_entity_poly.pdbx_strand_id
1 'polypeptide(L)' 'LKSIGQIKIKKNGKDQVVGIKTRCQVIKNRMGPPLKTVDYDIYFDSGIDDYGSWLQILKDNKLVTSAGA' A
#
# COMPACT_ATOMS: atom_id res chain seq x y z
N LEU A 1 7.37 8.53 8.21
CA LEU A 1 6.99 7.20 7.66
C LEU A 1 6.73 6.30 8.84
N LYS A 2 5.50 5.82 9.02
CA LYS A 2 5.19 4.85 10.10
C LYS A 2 5.04 3.48 9.45
N SER A 3 5.80 2.49 9.92
CA SER A 3 5.63 1.10 9.49
C SER A 3 4.35 0.56 10.15
N ILE A 4 3.41 0.06 9.34
CA ILE A 4 2.12 -0.47 9.82
C ILE A 4 2.20 -1.99 9.95
N GLY A 5 2.98 -2.66 9.10
CA GLY A 5 3.10 -4.12 9.11
C GLY A 5 4.10 -4.66 8.09
N GLN A 6 4.45 -5.92 8.24
CA GLN A 6 5.32 -6.65 7.31
C GLN A 6 4.49 -7.54 6.40
N ILE A 7 4.81 -7.55 5.10
CA ILE A 7 4.20 -8.44 4.12
C ILE A 7 5.00 -9.75 4.13
N LYS A 8 4.37 -10.83 4.60
CA LYS A 8 4.96 -12.16 4.66
C LYS A 8 4.31 -13.04 3.59
N ILE A 9 5.12 -13.65 2.73
CA ILE A 9 4.67 -14.62 1.74
C ILE A 9 5.23 -15.98 2.13
N LYS A 10 4.37 -17.00 2.17
CA LYS A 10 4.79 -18.38 2.35
C LYS A 10 5.32 -18.91 1.02
N LYS A 11 6.65 -18.96 0.87
CA LYS A 11 7.30 -19.64 -0.26
C LYS A 11 7.93 -20.93 0.29
N ASN A 12 7.50 -22.09 -0.21
CA ASN A 12 7.97 -23.42 0.23
C ASN A 12 7.90 -23.66 1.75
N GLY A 13 6.80 -23.28 2.40
CA GLY A 13 6.57 -23.57 3.83
C GLY A 13 7.42 -22.74 4.80
N LYS A 14 8.24 -21.80 4.32
CA LYS A 14 8.94 -20.80 5.14
C LYS A 14 8.32 -19.42 4.93
N ASP A 15 8.16 -18.69 6.03
CA ASP A 15 7.68 -17.31 6.02
C ASP A 15 8.82 -16.40 5.56
N GLN A 16 8.76 -15.91 4.32
CA GLN A 16 9.70 -14.91 3.82
C GLN A 16 9.05 -13.53 3.89
N VAL A 17 9.75 -12.56 4.48
CA VAL A 17 9.30 -11.17 4.47
C VAL A 17 9.64 -10.59 3.10
N VAL A 18 8.62 -10.29 2.30
CA VAL A 18 8.78 -9.83 0.91
C VAL A 18 8.58 -8.32 0.79
N GLY A 19 8.00 -7.69 1.81
CA GLY A 19 7.84 -6.23 1.84
C GLY A 19 7.35 -5.66 3.17
N ILE A 20 7.11 -4.36 3.18
CA ILE A 20 6.64 -3.57 4.32
C ILE A 20 5.45 -2.71 3.88
N LYS A 21 4.37 -2.75 4.68
CA LYS A 21 3.25 -1.83 4.57
C LYS A 21 3.55 -0.55 5.34
N THR A 22 3.50 0.59 4.66
CA THR A 22 3.93 1.89 5.20
C THR A 22 2.81 2.92 5.14
N ARG A 23 2.64 3.67 6.23
CA ARG A 23 1.78 4.87 6.29
C ARG A 23 2.60 6.12 6.13
N CYS A 24 2.20 6.95 5.17
CA CYS A 24 2.75 8.26 4.94
C CYS A 24 1.75 9.34 5.32
N GLN A 25 2.24 10.40 5.96
CA GLN A 25 1.44 11.57 6.30
C GLN A 25 2.11 12.81 5.74
N VAL A 26 1.33 13.64 5.06
CA VAL A 26 1.79 14.92 4.54
C VAL A 26 1.78 15.95 5.67
N ILE A 27 2.93 16.16 6.30
CA ILE A 27 3.06 17.10 7.43
C ILE A 27 2.99 18.56 6.98
N LYS A 28 3.59 18.88 5.83
CA LYS A 28 3.63 20.24 5.27
C LYS A 28 3.17 20.21 3.82
N ASN A 29 2.11 20.93 3.52
CA ASN A 29 1.59 21.12 2.17
C ASN A 29 1.27 22.62 1.97
N ARG A 30 1.81 23.23 0.92
CA ARG A 30 1.51 24.64 0.55
C ARG A 30 0.47 24.75 -0.58
N MET A 31 0.13 23.64 -1.22
CA MET A 31 -0.77 23.59 -2.39
C MET A 31 -2.17 23.06 -2.04
N GLY A 32 -2.42 22.74 -0.78
CA GLY A 32 -3.71 22.21 -0.35
C GLY A 32 -3.73 21.82 1.13
N PRO A 33 -4.77 21.11 1.57
CA PRO A 33 -4.92 20.73 2.97
C PRO A 33 -3.74 19.89 3.46
N PRO A 34 -3.11 20.24 4.60
CA PRO A 34 -2.09 19.42 5.23
C PRO A 34 -2.71 18.20 5.95
N LEU A 35 -1.86 17.33 6.48
CA LEU A 35 -2.21 16.19 7.34
C LEU A 35 -2.95 15.02 6.69
N LYS A 36 -3.10 15.01 5.36
CA LYS A 36 -3.60 13.83 4.63
C LYS A 36 -2.66 12.63 4.81
N THR A 37 -3.24 11.44 4.91
CA THR A 37 -2.52 10.17 5.07
C THR A 37 -2.77 9.24 3.88
N VAL A 38 -1.75 8.46 3.52
CA VAL A 38 -1.84 7.40 2.49
C VAL A 38 -1.11 6.16 2.99
N ASP A 39 -1.71 5.00 2.72
CA ASP A 39 -1.13 3.69 3.02
C ASP A 39 -0.72 3.03 1.70
N TYR A 40 0.51 2.52 1.64
CA TYR A 40 1.00 1.79 0.47
C TYR A 40 1.99 0.69 0.86
N ASP A 41 2.12 -0.27 -0.03
CA ASP A 41 2.98 -1.43 0.13
C ASP A 41 4.30 -1.21 -0.63
N ILE A 42 5.41 -1.58 0.03
CA ILE A 42 6.76 -1.51 -0.53
C ILE A 42 7.33 -2.93 -0.52
N TYR A 43 7.62 -3.46 -1.69
CA TYR A 43 8.32 -4.73 -1.87
C TYR A 43 9.83 -4.50 -1.91
N PHE A 44 10.60 -5.41 -1.32
CA PHE A 44 12.07 -5.28 -1.26
C PHE A 44 12.75 -5.41 -2.63
N ASP A 45 12.13 -6.16 -3.55
CA ASP A 45 12.70 -6.45 -4.88
C ASP A 45 12.28 -5.41 -5.93
N SER A 46 11.04 -4.94 -5.86
CA SER A 46 10.41 -4.11 -6.90
C SER A 46 10.05 -2.69 -6.47
N GLY A 47 10.19 -2.34 -5.19
CA GLY A 47 9.85 -1.01 -4.67
C GLY A 47 8.35 -0.83 -4.40
N ILE A 48 7.82 0.36 -4.70
CA ILE A 48 6.43 0.73 -4.38
C ILE A 48 5.47 -0.01 -5.33
N ASP A 49 4.39 -0.58 -4.78
CA ASP A 49 3.34 -1.23 -5.57
C ASP A 49 2.30 -0.23 -6.09
N ASP A 50 2.58 0.36 -7.26
CA ASP A 50 1.68 1.34 -7.89
C ASP A 50 0.36 0.72 -8.37
N TYR A 51 0.43 -0.45 -9.02
CA TYR A 51 -0.75 -1.08 -9.62
C TYR A 51 -1.72 -1.62 -8.57
N GLY A 52 -1.20 -2.27 -7.51
CA GLY A 52 -2.02 -2.74 -6.40
C GLY A 52 -2.67 -1.57 -5.65
N SER A 53 -1.92 -0.49 -5.42
CA SER A 53 -2.44 0.71 -4.77
C SER A 53 -3.58 1.36 -5.56
N TRP A 54 -3.43 1.49 -6.88
CA TRP A 54 -4.49 2.05 -7.73
C TRP A 54 -5.73 1.19 -7.75
N LEU A 55 -5.58 -0.13 -7.89
CA LEU A 55 -6.72 -1.04 -7.88
C LEU A 55 -7.51 -0.93 -6.57
N GLN A 56 -6.81 -0.81 -5.43
CA GLN A 56 -7.46 -0.62 -4.13
C GLN A 56 -8.25 0.69 -4.09
N ILE A 57 -7.65 1.80 -4.51
CA ILE A 57 -8.32 3.11 -4.55
C ILE A 57 -9.54 3.07 -5.47
N LEU A 58 -9.44 2.43 -6.63
CA LEU A 58 -10.55 2.30 -7.58
C LEU A 58 -11.71 1.47 -7.00
N LYS A 59 -11.42 0.42 -6.24
CA LYS A 59 -12.42 -0.37 -5.52
C LYS A 59 -13.06 0.44 -4.40
N ASP A 60 -12.28 1.16 -3.60
CA ASP A 60 -12.77 2.00 -2.51
C ASP A 60 -13.71 3.11 -3.03
N ASN A 61 -13.41 3.66 -4.21
CA ASN A 61 -14.24 4.65 -4.88
C ASN A 61 -15.39 4.06 -5.72
N LYS A 62 -15.62 2.73 -5.65
CA LYS A 62 -16.68 2.01 -6.39
C LYS A 62 -16.62 2.20 -7.91
N LEU A 63 -15.45 2.50 -8.46
CA LEU A 63 -15.22 2.67 -9.89
C LEU A 63 -15.04 1.32 -10.60
N VAL A 64 -14.57 0.31 -9.86
CA VAL A 64 -14.35 -1.05 -10.36
C VAL A 64 -15.11 -2.03 -9.46
N THR A 65 -15.95 -2.86 -10.08
CA THR A 65 -16.61 -3.99 -9.41
C THR A 65 -15.80 -5.25 -9.63
N SER A 66 -15.52 -5.99 -8.56
CA SER A 66 -14.89 -7.30 -8.65
C SER A 66 -15.99 -8.35 -8.59
N ALA A 67 -16.31 -8.98 -9.72
CA ALA A 67 -17.20 -10.12 -9.77
C ALA A 67 -16.42 -11.39 -9.40
N GLY A 68 -16.22 -11.62 -8.10
CA GLY A 68 -15.76 -12.89 -7.52
C GLY A 68 -14.44 -13.49 -8.02
N ALA A 69 -13.38 -13.31 -7.22
CA ALA A 69 -12.28 -14.27 -7.02
C ALA A 69 -11.74 -14.10 -5.60
#